data_AF-A0A9X6WI59-F1
#
_entry.id   AF-A0A9X6WI59-F1
#
_cell.length_a   1.000
_cell.length_b   1.000
_cell.length_c   1.000
_cell.angle_alpha   90.00
_cell.angle_beta   90.00
_cell.angle_gamma   90.00
#
_symmetry.space_group_name_H-M   'P 1'
#
loop_
_entity.id
_entity.type
_entity.pdbx_description
1 polymer ?
#
loop_
_entity_poly.entity_id
_entity_poly.type
_entity_poly.pdbx_seq_one_letter_code
_entity_poly.pdbx_strand_id
1 'polypeptide(L)'
;MFWIPAILLGLAYFIFEFCTTQNWLRVILVTVLGFASMGIIIGIDYAAKTRATEVRSGYIEDWSHDEEWDEWIPPSTTCTTDSKGKQSCTTTPGYWVHHDAENHIKTTDDGWIYVSRTPDGRRMDDSFPNHKSELEKMFPYKTPTASTHAYTNKVQASYSIYKHPDIDLNKFPDLPKYPSEVQNYFYVDRIVGKVPNKMEALKVLAQKNTELNKMVPDPEKPGKKRSWKQVNLIFVNVGDKPEDYGFALQDAWQGGNKNDFVVAFSMKKDGTLNWVYPFSWSEVEILKIEIRDFMMEQKDIKDFVPIVEKVSDMVADKFKRKEFADFDYLHIEPSNGALITIWVMNILIGAIGVWFSVAYRHESYNNRRSF
;
A
#
# COMPACT_ATOMS: atom_id res chain seq x y z
N MET A 1 -27.18 9.08 -4.76
CA MET A 1 -28.02 8.16 -5.57
C MET A 1 -27.29 7.76 -6.84
N PHE A 2 -26.41 6.76 -6.77
CA PHE A 2 -25.54 6.34 -7.87
C PHE A 2 -26.18 5.37 -8.88
N TRP A 3 -27.37 4.85 -8.58
CA TRP A 3 -28.16 3.94 -9.42
C TRP A 3 -29.01 4.65 -10.49
N ILE A 4 -29.21 5.96 -10.38
CA ILE A 4 -29.99 6.78 -11.33
C ILE A 4 -29.52 6.62 -12.79
N PRO A 5 -28.21 6.65 -13.11
CA PRO A 5 -27.72 6.53 -14.49
C PRO A 5 -28.14 5.22 -15.14
N ALA A 6 -27.95 4.10 -14.44
CA ALA A 6 -28.27 2.77 -14.95
C ALA A 6 -29.78 2.60 -15.19
N ILE A 7 -30.62 3.12 -14.28
CA ILE A 7 -32.09 3.05 -14.41
C ILE A 7 -32.56 3.93 -15.57
N LEU A 8 -32.14 5.19 -15.65
CA LEU A 8 -32.59 6.11 -16.70
C LEU A 8 -32.15 5.66 -18.09
N LEU A 9 -30.90 5.23 -18.24
CA LEU A 9 -30.37 4.77 -19.52
C LEU A 9 -30.96 3.41 -19.92
N GLY A 10 -31.21 2.52 -18.95
CA GLY A 10 -31.94 1.28 -19.19
C GLY A 10 -33.37 1.52 -19.68
N LEU A 11 -34.10 2.46 -19.07
CA LEU A 11 -35.44 2.87 -19.50
C LEU A 11 -35.43 3.50 -20.90
N ALA A 12 -34.49 4.40 -21.17
CA ALA A 12 -34.34 5.01 -22.50
C ALA A 12 -34.05 3.96 -23.58
N TYR A 13 -33.17 2.99 -23.29
CA TYR A 13 -32.86 1.89 -24.20
C TYR A 13 -34.05 0.94 -24.39
N PHE A 14 -34.81 0.66 -23.33
CA PHE A 14 -36.04 -0.12 -23.42
C PHE A 14 -37.06 0.54 -24.36
N ILE A 15 -37.30 1.86 -24.22
CA ILE A 15 -38.20 2.60 -25.10
C ILE A 15 -37.72 2.54 -26.55
N PHE A 16 -36.40 2.69 -26.78
CA PHE A 16 -35.82 2.59 -28.12
C PHE A 16 -36.04 1.21 -28.75
N GLU A 17 -35.69 0.12 -28.06
CA GLU A 17 -35.87 -1.25 -28.56
C GLU A 17 -37.34 -1.60 -28.76
N PHE A 18 -38.23 -1.16 -27.86
CA PHE A 18 -39.68 -1.37 -27.96
C PHE A 18 -40.24 -0.76 -29.25
N CYS A 19 -39.80 0.45 -29.60
CA CYS A 19 -40.21 1.16 -30.82
C CYS A 19 -39.54 0.62 -32.10
N THR A 20 -38.47 -0.17 -32.00
CA THR A 20 -37.62 -0.49 -33.16
C THR A 20 -37.60 -1.96 -33.54
N THR A 21 -37.15 -2.82 -32.65
CA THR A 21 -36.71 -4.20 -32.94
C THR A 21 -37.45 -5.23 -32.08
N GLN A 22 -38.03 -4.79 -30.97
CA GLN A 22 -38.72 -5.62 -29.98
C GLN A 22 -37.87 -6.82 -29.50
N ASN A 23 -36.54 -6.63 -29.35
CA ASN A 23 -35.65 -7.69 -28.88
C ASN A 23 -35.35 -7.53 -27.38
N TRP A 24 -36.16 -8.20 -26.57
CA TRP A 24 -36.15 -8.08 -25.11
C TRP A 24 -34.85 -8.62 -24.48
N LEU A 25 -34.22 -9.62 -25.09
CA LEU A 25 -32.94 -10.17 -24.61
C LEU A 25 -31.82 -9.12 -24.65
N ARG A 26 -31.80 -8.25 -25.67
CA ARG A 26 -30.80 -7.17 -25.77
C ARG A 26 -30.98 -6.12 -24.69
N VAL A 27 -32.23 -5.74 -24.40
CA VAL A 27 -32.53 -4.81 -23.31
C VAL A 27 -32.03 -5.35 -21.97
N ILE A 28 -32.31 -6.64 -21.70
CA ILE A 28 -31.85 -7.30 -20.48
C ILE A 28 -30.31 -7.29 -20.42
N LEU A 29 -29.63 -7.70 -21.49
CA LEU A 29 -28.16 -7.74 -21.53
C LEU A 29 -27.53 -6.37 -21.32
N VAL A 30 -27.99 -5.33 -22.03
CA VAL A 30 -27.46 -3.96 -21.90
C VAL A 30 -27.68 -3.42 -20.48
N THR A 31 -28.86 -3.68 -19.90
CA THR A 31 -29.18 -3.24 -18.53
C THR A 31 -28.33 -3.96 -17.49
N VAL A 32 -28.18 -5.30 -17.61
CA VAL A 32 -27.33 -6.09 -16.72
C VAL A 32 -25.87 -5.66 -16.82
N LEU A 33 -25.36 -5.41 -18.03
CA LEU A 33 -24.00 -4.87 -18.23
C LEU A 33 -23.84 -3.47 -17.62
N GLY A 34 -24.86 -2.61 -17.71
CA GLY A 34 -24.88 -1.31 -17.04
C GLY A 34 -24.72 -1.42 -15.53
N PHE A 35 -25.54 -2.25 -14.88
CA PHE A 35 -25.43 -2.51 -13.44
C PHE A 35 -24.12 -3.21 -13.04
N ALA A 36 -23.64 -4.16 -13.83
CA ALA A 36 -22.37 -4.84 -13.58
C ALA A 36 -21.19 -3.85 -13.67
N SER A 37 -21.17 -3.00 -14.70
CA SER A 37 -20.14 -1.95 -14.85
C SER A 37 -20.16 -0.97 -13.68
N MET A 38 -21.35 -0.57 -13.21
CA MET A 38 -21.51 0.29 -12.04
C MET A 38 -20.93 -0.38 -10.78
N GLY A 39 -21.26 -1.65 -10.53
CA GLY A 39 -20.72 -2.41 -9.41
C GLY A 39 -19.20 -2.52 -9.45
N ILE A 40 -18.63 -2.76 -10.63
CA ILE A 40 -17.17 -2.81 -10.84
C ILE A 40 -16.53 -1.44 -10.55
N ILE A 41 -17.09 -0.35 -11.09
CA ILE A 41 -16.54 1.00 -10.89
C ILE A 41 -16.60 1.40 -9.41
N ILE A 42 -17.71 1.10 -8.72
CA ILE A 42 -17.84 1.36 -7.27
C ILE A 42 -16.83 0.51 -6.49
N GLY A 43 -16.65 -0.76 -6.85
CA GLY A 43 -15.65 -1.63 -6.22
C GLY A 43 -14.22 -1.11 -6.41
N ILE A 44 -13.88 -0.64 -7.61
CA ILE A 44 -12.58 -0.03 -7.91
C ILE A 44 -12.40 1.28 -7.13
N ASP A 45 -13.39 2.17 -7.13
CA ASP A 45 -13.33 3.44 -6.38
C ASP A 45 -13.19 3.18 -4.88
N TYR A 46 -13.95 2.25 -4.33
CA TYR A 46 -13.86 1.83 -2.93
C TYR A 46 -12.46 1.29 -2.61
N ALA A 47 -11.93 0.39 -3.43
CA ALA A 47 -10.59 -0.16 -3.25
C ALA A 47 -9.52 0.94 -3.34
N ALA A 48 -9.63 1.86 -4.29
CA ALA A 48 -8.70 2.98 -4.45
C ALA A 48 -8.74 3.94 -3.26
N LYS A 49 -9.92 4.25 -2.73
CA LYS A 49 -10.09 5.16 -1.59
C LYS A 49 -9.67 4.57 -0.25
N THR A 50 -9.87 3.26 -0.09
CA THR A 50 -9.61 2.58 1.20
C THR A 50 -8.25 1.92 1.26
N ARG A 51 -7.53 1.80 0.15
CA ARG A 51 -6.19 1.19 0.19
C ARG A 51 -5.21 2.15 0.87
N ALA A 52 -4.65 1.68 1.97
CA ALA A 52 -3.57 2.33 2.69
C ALA A 52 -2.38 1.38 2.81
N THR A 53 -1.23 1.92 3.22
CA THR A 53 0.01 1.15 3.40
C THR A 53 0.56 1.38 4.80
N GLU A 54 0.81 0.30 5.54
CA GLU A 54 1.49 0.35 6.83
C GLU A 54 2.96 -0.04 6.68
N VAL A 55 3.83 0.54 7.51
CA VAL A 55 5.22 0.09 7.62
C VAL A 55 5.33 -0.84 8.82
N ARG A 56 5.78 -2.07 8.60
CA ARG A 56 6.05 -3.05 9.66
C ARG A 56 7.54 -3.08 9.93
N SER A 57 7.91 -3.38 11.17
CA SER A 57 9.31 -3.56 11.57
C SER A 57 9.54 -5.00 11.97
N GLY A 58 10.71 -5.52 11.61
CA GLY A 58 11.10 -6.89 11.90
C GLY A 58 12.59 -7.04 12.06
N TYR A 59 13.07 -8.27 11.88
CA TYR A 59 14.48 -8.57 11.83
C TYR A 59 14.76 -9.77 10.92
N ILE A 60 16.03 -9.91 10.51
CA ILE A 60 16.52 -11.05 9.72
C ILE A 60 16.64 -12.29 10.60
N GLU A 61 16.04 -13.40 10.15
CA GLU A 61 16.03 -14.67 10.88
C GLU A 61 16.66 -15.86 10.14
N ASP A 62 16.74 -15.84 8.81
CA ASP A 62 17.32 -16.93 8.02
C ASP A 62 17.82 -16.45 6.64
N TRP A 63 18.57 -17.29 5.94
CA TRP A 63 19.16 -17.03 4.62
C TRP A 63 19.06 -18.27 3.74
N SER A 64 18.89 -18.09 2.43
CA SER A 64 18.98 -19.13 1.41
C SER A 64 19.85 -18.63 0.27
N HIS A 65 20.67 -19.51 -0.26
CA HIS A 65 21.46 -19.27 -1.45
C HIS A 65 21.24 -20.46 -2.37
N ASP A 66 20.74 -20.17 -3.56
CA ASP A 66 20.50 -21.14 -4.61
C ASP A 66 21.56 -20.89 -5.70
N GLU A 67 22.44 -21.87 -5.90
CA GLU A 67 23.55 -21.78 -6.86
C GLU A 67 23.01 -21.70 -8.31
N GLU A 68 23.77 -21.05 -9.19
CA GLU A 68 23.47 -20.97 -10.61
C GLU A 68 23.46 -22.37 -11.26
N TRP A 69 22.62 -22.55 -12.27
CA TRP A 69 22.56 -23.82 -12.99
C TRP A 69 22.11 -23.66 -14.44
N ASP A 70 22.58 -24.57 -15.28
CA ASP A 70 22.20 -24.62 -16.70
C ASP A 70 21.15 -25.70 -16.96
N GLU A 71 20.03 -25.33 -17.57
CA GLU A 71 18.96 -26.22 -18.00
C GLU A 71 19.10 -26.57 -19.48
N TRP A 72 19.11 -27.86 -19.83
CA TRP A 72 18.99 -28.28 -21.22
C TRP A 72 17.53 -28.37 -21.65
N ILE A 73 17.12 -27.53 -22.60
CA ILE A 73 15.80 -27.58 -23.23
C ILE A 73 15.88 -28.49 -24.46
N PRO A 74 15.18 -29.64 -24.48
CA PRO A 74 15.25 -30.57 -25.61
C PRO A 74 14.59 -29.98 -26.88
N PRO A 75 15.03 -30.41 -28.08
CA PRO A 75 14.40 -29.99 -29.33
C PRO A 75 12.91 -30.32 -29.36
N SER A 76 12.08 -29.39 -29.85
CA SER A 76 10.64 -29.59 -29.99
C SER A 76 10.21 -29.41 -31.44
N THR A 77 9.31 -30.28 -31.92
CA THR A 77 8.77 -30.19 -33.28
C THR A 77 7.29 -29.87 -33.21
N THR A 78 6.91 -28.72 -33.77
CA THR A 78 5.50 -28.33 -33.92
C THR A 78 5.08 -28.55 -35.36
N CYS A 79 4.06 -29.36 -35.56
CA CYS A 79 3.49 -29.61 -36.89
C CYS A 79 2.14 -28.92 -37.02
N THR A 80 1.93 -28.24 -38.14
CA THR A 80 0.63 -27.70 -38.54
C THR A 80 0.18 -28.39 -39.82
N THR A 81 -1.11 -28.67 -39.92
CA THR A 81 -1.70 -29.32 -41.10
C THR A 81 -2.64 -28.33 -41.76
N ASP A 82 -2.43 -28.05 -43.04
CA ASP A 82 -3.32 -27.18 -43.80
C ASP A 82 -4.67 -27.84 -44.12
N SER A 83 -5.63 -27.06 -44.62
CA SER A 83 -6.97 -27.54 -44.99
C SER A 83 -6.99 -28.53 -46.16
N LYS A 84 -5.83 -28.80 -46.78
CA LYS A 84 -5.64 -29.78 -47.86
C LYS A 84 -4.90 -31.04 -47.37
N GLY A 85 -4.68 -31.16 -46.05
CA GLY A 85 -4.04 -32.33 -45.43
C GLY A 85 -2.52 -32.36 -45.55
N LYS A 86 -1.88 -31.27 -46.02
CA LYS A 86 -0.42 -31.20 -46.09
C LYS A 86 0.13 -30.74 -44.74
N GLN A 87 0.95 -31.58 -44.14
CA GLN A 87 1.60 -31.32 -42.86
C GLN A 87 2.92 -30.58 -43.09
N SER A 88 3.11 -29.46 -42.40
CA SER A 88 4.35 -28.72 -42.32
C SER A 88 4.82 -28.72 -40.86
N CYS A 89 6.00 -29.28 -40.63
CA CYS A 89 6.61 -29.36 -39.32
C CYS A 89 7.79 -28.39 -39.24
N THR A 90 7.88 -27.66 -38.13
CA THR A 90 9.03 -26.83 -37.77
C THR A 90 9.63 -27.39 -36.50
N THR A 91 10.93 -27.72 -36.55
CA THR A 91 11.69 -28.20 -35.40
C THR A 91 12.53 -27.06 -34.84
N THR A 92 12.31 -26.75 -33.57
CA THR A 92 13.17 -25.87 -32.78
C THR A 92 14.31 -26.71 -32.21
N PRO A 93 15.59 -26.41 -32.50
CA PRO A 93 16.71 -27.14 -31.94
C PRO A 93 16.77 -26.96 -30.42
N GLY A 94 17.33 -27.94 -29.72
CA GLY A 94 17.55 -27.85 -28.28
C GLY A 94 18.63 -26.81 -27.95
N TYR A 95 18.49 -26.17 -26.80
CA TYR A 95 19.41 -25.12 -26.35
C TYR A 95 19.53 -25.15 -24.83
N TRP A 96 20.65 -24.62 -24.34
CA TRP A 96 20.87 -24.43 -22.90
C TRP A 96 20.27 -23.10 -22.45
N VAL A 97 19.62 -23.08 -21.30
CA VAL A 97 19.14 -21.89 -20.59
C VAL A 97 19.93 -21.77 -19.30
N HIS A 98 20.59 -20.64 -19.11
CA HIS A 98 21.27 -20.31 -17.87
C HIS A 98 20.27 -19.72 -16.87
N HIS A 99 20.30 -20.20 -15.62
CA HIS A 99 19.57 -19.64 -14.49
C HIS A 99 20.57 -19.06 -13.50
N ASP A 100 20.51 -17.75 -13.29
CA ASP A 100 21.40 -16.99 -12.41
C ASP A 100 21.28 -17.48 -10.94
N ALA A 101 22.34 -17.29 -10.15
CA ALA A 101 22.30 -17.58 -8.72
C ALA A 101 21.28 -16.69 -7.98
N GLU A 102 20.49 -17.28 -7.09
CA GLU A 102 19.46 -16.57 -6.33
C GLU A 102 19.80 -16.48 -4.85
N ASN A 103 19.60 -15.29 -4.29
CA ASN A 103 19.92 -15.00 -2.90
C ASN A 103 18.66 -14.53 -2.19
N HIS A 104 18.30 -15.22 -1.12
CA HIS A 104 17.11 -14.93 -0.35
C HIS A 104 17.45 -14.73 1.12
N ILE A 105 16.75 -13.80 1.75
CA ILE A 105 16.76 -13.69 3.21
C ILE A 105 15.36 -13.72 3.76
N LYS A 106 15.23 -14.28 4.96
CA LYS A 106 13.95 -14.36 5.65
C LYS A 106 13.87 -13.30 6.74
N THR A 107 12.84 -12.48 6.66
CA THR A 107 12.53 -11.44 7.64
C THR A 107 11.25 -11.79 8.39
N THR A 108 11.13 -11.34 9.64
CA THR A 108 9.92 -11.56 10.42
C THR A 108 8.73 -10.73 9.94
N ASP A 109 8.97 -9.65 9.20
CA ASP A 109 7.95 -8.70 8.76
C ASP A 109 7.45 -8.94 7.33
N ASP A 110 8.28 -9.48 6.43
CA ASP A 110 7.93 -9.72 5.01
C ASP A 110 8.14 -11.17 4.53
N GLY A 111 8.71 -12.04 5.37
CA GLY A 111 9.02 -13.42 5.00
C GLY A 111 10.27 -13.49 4.13
N TRP A 112 10.28 -14.42 3.16
CA TRP A 112 11.39 -14.59 2.23
C TRP A 112 11.39 -13.47 1.20
N ILE A 113 12.50 -12.74 1.11
CA ILE A 113 12.72 -11.72 0.10
C ILE A 113 13.96 -12.03 -0.70
N TYR A 114 13.93 -11.69 -1.99
CA TYR A 114 15.08 -11.78 -2.87
C TYR A 114 16.00 -10.57 -2.70
N VAL A 115 17.30 -10.81 -2.60
CA VAL A 115 18.33 -9.76 -2.48
C VAL A 115 19.32 -9.88 -3.62
N SER A 116 19.41 -8.84 -4.45
CA SER A 116 20.36 -8.81 -5.59
C SER A 116 21.54 -7.86 -5.35
N ARG A 117 21.60 -7.22 -4.18
CA ARG A 117 22.63 -6.24 -3.87
C ARG A 117 23.07 -6.38 -2.43
N THR A 118 24.36 -6.13 -2.22
CA THR A 118 24.96 -6.04 -0.90
C THR A 118 24.54 -4.75 -0.17
N PRO A 119 24.76 -4.64 1.16
CA PRO A 119 24.49 -3.42 1.91
C PRO A 119 25.23 -2.17 1.40
N ASP A 120 26.42 -2.33 0.81
CA ASP A 120 27.22 -1.29 0.16
C ASP A 120 26.76 -0.97 -1.28
N GLY A 121 25.75 -1.68 -1.80
CA GLY A 121 25.12 -1.41 -3.09
C GLY A 121 25.75 -2.13 -4.28
N ARG A 122 26.76 -2.98 -4.05
CA ARG A 122 27.33 -3.86 -5.08
C ARG A 122 26.29 -4.88 -5.53
N ARG A 123 26.18 -5.09 -6.83
CA ARG A 123 25.29 -6.13 -7.40
C ARG A 123 25.87 -7.52 -7.11
N MET A 124 25.00 -8.42 -6.68
CA MET A 124 25.28 -9.84 -6.56
C MET A 124 25.11 -10.51 -7.93
N ASP A 125 25.95 -11.49 -8.20
CA ASP A 125 26.01 -12.26 -9.44
C ASP A 125 26.36 -13.73 -9.12
N ASP A 126 26.47 -14.56 -10.15
CA ASP A 126 26.74 -16.00 -10.01
C ASP A 126 28.07 -16.30 -9.32
N SER A 127 29.01 -15.36 -9.30
CA SER A 127 30.28 -15.53 -8.62
C SER A 127 30.29 -15.02 -7.18
N PHE A 128 29.28 -14.23 -6.80
CA PHE A 128 29.23 -13.58 -5.50
C PHE A 128 27.81 -13.12 -5.09
N PRO A 129 27.31 -13.53 -3.91
CA PRO A 129 27.93 -14.47 -2.97
C PRO A 129 27.86 -15.90 -3.51
N ASN A 130 28.92 -16.67 -3.27
CA ASN A 130 28.97 -18.07 -3.71
C ASN A 130 28.34 -19.03 -2.71
N HIS A 131 28.25 -18.65 -1.43
CA HIS A 131 27.75 -19.51 -0.35
C HIS A 131 26.87 -18.74 0.62
N LYS A 132 25.90 -19.43 1.23
CA LYS A 132 25.03 -18.88 2.31
C LYS A 132 25.81 -18.17 3.42
N SER A 133 26.99 -18.65 3.79
CA SER A 133 27.81 -18.05 4.85
C SER A 133 28.28 -16.61 4.55
N GLU A 134 28.37 -16.24 3.27
CA GLU A 134 28.71 -14.87 2.84
C GLU A 134 27.50 -13.95 3.02
N LEU A 135 26.30 -14.44 2.70
CA LEU A 135 25.05 -13.74 3.01
C LEU A 135 24.89 -13.49 4.51
N GLU A 136 25.17 -14.48 5.36
CA GLU A 136 25.09 -14.34 6.82
C GLU A 136 26.03 -13.26 7.37
N LYS A 137 27.22 -13.11 6.77
CA LYS A 137 28.18 -12.06 7.15
C LYS A 137 27.73 -10.67 6.70
N MET A 138 27.16 -10.58 5.49
CA MET A 138 26.68 -9.31 4.92
C MET A 138 25.38 -8.84 5.59
N PHE A 139 24.53 -9.78 5.99
CA PHE A 139 23.23 -9.53 6.59
C PHE A 139 23.16 -10.26 7.94
N PRO A 140 23.72 -9.70 9.02
CA PRO A 140 23.79 -10.40 10.29
C PRO A 140 22.42 -10.77 10.87
N TYR A 141 22.38 -11.86 11.64
CA TYR A 141 21.20 -12.27 12.40
C TYR A 141 20.69 -11.12 13.27
N LYS A 142 19.35 -10.98 13.37
CA LYS A 142 18.67 -9.92 14.13
C LYS A 142 18.90 -8.48 13.66
N THR A 143 19.47 -8.28 12.48
CA THR A 143 19.52 -6.95 11.87
C THR A 143 18.09 -6.40 11.71
N PRO A 144 17.80 -5.16 12.17
CA PRO A 144 16.48 -4.54 12.00
C PRO A 144 16.07 -4.42 10.52
N THR A 145 14.82 -4.75 10.23
CA THR A 145 14.21 -4.67 8.89
C THR A 145 12.89 -3.92 8.92
N ALA A 146 12.45 -3.48 7.75
CA ALA A 146 11.18 -2.81 7.56
C ALA A 146 10.58 -3.14 6.20
N SER A 147 9.27 -3.33 6.16
CA SER A 147 8.51 -3.65 4.94
C SER A 147 7.17 -2.92 4.93
N THR A 148 6.63 -2.74 3.72
CA THR A 148 5.40 -1.98 3.51
C THR A 148 4.28 -2.93 3.11
N HIS A 149 3.18 -2.91 3.86
CA HIS A 149 2.04 -3.81 3.67
C HIS A 149 0.77 -3.03 3.37
N ALA A 150 0.00 -3.47 2.38
CA ALA A 150 -1.29 -2.84 2.07
C ALA A 150 -2.37 -3.32 3.05
N TYR A 151 -3.29 -2.43 3.42
CA TYR A 151 -4.47 -2.75 4.21
C TYR A 151 -5.66 -1.86 3.82
N THR A 152 -6.85 -2.25 4.29
CA THR A 152 -8.07 -1.46 4.09
C THR A 152 -8.26 -0.47 5.25
N ASN A 153 -8.30 0.82 4.91
CA ASN A 153 -8.45 1.95 5.81
C ASN A 153 -9.71 2.75 5.46
N LYS A 154 -10.82 2.44 6.12
CA LYS A 154 -12.08 3.19 5.95
C LYS A 154 -12.05 4.58 6.61
N VAL A 155 -11.22 4.74 7.63
CA VAL A 155 -11.06 6.00 8.37
C VAL A 155 -10.44 7.06 7.47
N GLN A 156 -9.43 6.71 6.69
CA GLN A 156 -8.79 7.61 5.73
C GLN A 156 -9.77 8.09 4.65
N ALA A 157 -10.62 7.18 4.14
CA ALA A 157 -11.68 7.52 3.19
C ALA A 157 -12.77 8.43 3.79
N SER A 158 -12.90 8.45 5.12
CA SER A 158 -13.87 9.26 5.88
C SER A 158 -13.18 10.30 6.78
N TYR A 159 -11.91 10.65 6.49
CA TYR A 159 -11.08 11.45 7.41
C TYR A 159 -11.60 12.88 7.57
N SER A 160 -12.52 13.34 6.72
CA SER A 160 -13.21 14.62 6.89
C SER A 160 -13.84 14.80 8.28
N ILE A 161 -14.21 13.72 8.95
CA ILE A 161 -14.75 13.74 10.33
C ILE A 161 -13.68 14.10 11.37
N TYR A 162 -12.43 13.74 11.11
CA TYR A 162 -11.28 13.92 12.01
C TYR A 162 -10.37 15.09 11.61
N LYS A 163 -10.66 15.72 10.47
CA LYS A 163 -9.87 16.83 9.93
C LYS A 163 -10.05 18.08 10.77
N HIS A 164 -8.97 18.85 10.94
CA HIS A 164 -9.05 20.17 11.55
C HIS A 164 -9.69 21.16 10.54
N PRO A 165 -10.89 21.68 10.80
CA PRO A 165 -11.62 22.50 9.82
C PRO A 165 -10.91 23.83 9.53
N ASP A 166 -10.16 24.34 10.49
CA ASP A 166 -9.49 25.65 10.41
C ASP A 166 -8.12 25.59 9.73
N ILE A 167 -7.62 24.38 9.40
CA ILE A 167 -6.31 24.18 8.79
C ILE A 167 -6.44 24.06 7.26
N ASP A 168 -5.87 25.04 6.57
CA ASP A 168 -5.69 25.02 5.12
C ASP A 168 -4.29 24.53 4.76
N LEU A 169 -4.20 23.29 4.28
CA LEU A 169 -2.93 22.64 3.90
C LEU A 169 -2.14 23.41 2.84
N ASN A 170 -2.79 24.24 2.01
CA ASN A 170 -2.10 25.04 1.00
C ASN A 170 -1.16 26.08 1.63
N LYS A 171 -1.37 26.45 2.89
CA LYS A 171 -0.50 27.35 3.66
C LYS A 171 0.77 26.67 4.16
N PHE A 172 0.88 25.35 4.03
CA PHE A 172 1.99 24.54 4.55
C PHE A 172 2.66 23.69 3.44
N PRO A 173 3.20 24.31 2.37
CA PRO A 173 3.74 23.59 1.22
C PRO A 173 5.02 22.80 1.52
N ASP A 174 5.69 23.10 2.63
CA ASP A 174 6.96 22.49 3.05
C ASP A 174 6.78 21.32 4.04
N LEU A 175 5.55 20.81 4.20
CA LEU A 175 5.31 19.62 5.02
C LEU A 175 6.06 18.40 4.47
N PRO A 176 6.72 17.62 5.35
CA PRO A 176 7.41 16.42 4.92
C PRO A 176 6.44 15.36 4.40
N LYS A 177 6.89 14.62 3.38
CA LYS A 177 6.20 13.41 2.93
C LYS A 177 6.31 12.32 3.98
N TYR A 178 5.30 11.45 4.01
CA TYR A 178 5.30 10.26 4.85
C TYR A 178 6.50 9.35 4.49
N PRO A 179 7.27 8.84 5.47
CA PRO A 179 8.44 8.01 5.22
C PRO A 179 8.03 6.55 4.91
N SER A 180 7.45 6.31 3.73
CA SER A 180 7.10 4.95 3.25
C SER A 180 8.20 4.26 2.44
N GLU A 181 9.25 4.98 2.07
CA GLU A 181 10.31 4.47 1.20
C GLU A 181 11.27 3.56 1.99
N VAL A 182 11.21 2.26 1.69
CA VAL A 182 12.17 1.27 2.20
C VAL A 182 13.42 1.31 1.31
N GLN A 183 14.54 1.75 1.87
CA GLN A 183 15.86 1.78 1.24
C GLN A 183 16.63 0.50 1.52
N ASN A 184 17.45 0.06 0.56
CA ASN A 184 18.32 -1.12 0.69
C ASN A 184 17.58 -2.34 1.26
N TYR A 185 16.34 -2.55 0.81
CA TYR A 185 15.43 -3.62 1.22
C TYR A 185 14.93 -3.59 2.68
N PHE A 186 15.56 -2.84 3.60
CA PHE A 186 15.33 -2.97 5.05
C PHE A 186 15.14 -1.68 5.82
N TYR A 187 15.57 -0.54 5.28
CA TYR A 187 15.74 0.68 6.06
C TYR A 187 14.66 1.71 5.74
N VAL A 188 14.08 2.32 6.77
CA VAL A 188 13.15 3.45 6.64
C VAL A 188 13.63 4.58 7.55
N ASP A 189 13.74 5.79 6.99
CA ASP A 189 14.08 6.99 7.76
C ASP A 189 12.87 7.47 8.59
N ARG A 190 12.76 6.94 9.81
CA ARG A 190 11.69 7.26 10.76
C ARG A 190 11.99 8.48 11.63
N ILE A 191 13.09 9.19 11.39
CA ILE A 191 13.40 10.48 12.03
C ILE A 191 13.45 11.55 10.95
N VAL A 192 12.29 12.06 10.59
CA VAL A 192 12.15 13.05 9.52
C VAL A 192 12.60 14.42 10.03
N GLY A 193 13.38 15.13 9.22
CA GLY A 193 13.98 16.42 9.60
C GLY A 193 15.36 16.28 10.24
N LYS A 194 15.85 17.37 10.84
CA LYS A 194 17.19 17.45 11.44
C LYS A 194 17.10 17.28 12.95
N VAL A 195 17.86 16.34 13.51
CA VAL A 195 18.02 16.20 14.96
C VAL A 195 19.51 15.99 15.31
N PRO A 196 19.95 16.33 16.53
CA PRO A 196 21.29 15.98 17.00
C PRO A 196 21.51 14.47 16.94
N ASN A 197 22.72 14.05 16.52
CA ASN A 197 23.12 12.64 16.42
C ASN A 197 22.14 11.75 15.64
N LYS A 198 21.46 12.30 14.62
CA LYS A 198 20.40 11.62 13.85
C LYS A 198 20.78 10.19 13.43
N MET A 199 21.99 9.97 12.92
CA MET A 199 22.40 8.63 12.46
C MET A 199 22.42 7.58 13.57
N GLU A 200 22.82 7.96 14.79
CA GLU A 200 22.85 7.04 15.92
C GLU A 200 21.45 6.83 16.48
N ALA A 201 20.68 7.91 16.61
CA ALA A 201 19.27 7.85 17.01
C ALA A 201 18.42 6.97 16.07
N LEU A 202 18.72 7.00 14.76
CA LEU A 202 18.05 6.14 13.77
C LEU A 202 18.34 4.65 13.99
N LYS A 203 19.59 4.28 14.31
CA LYS A 203 19.93 2.87 14.62
C LYS A 203 19.19 2.40 15.86
N VAL A 204 19.19 3.21 16.91
CA VAL A 204 18.47 2.91 18.17
C VAL A 204 16.96 2.82 17.92
N LEU A 205 16.40 3.74 17.14
CA LEU A 205 14.98 3.71 16.77
C LEU A 205 14.62 2.45 15.97
N ALA A 206 15.47 2.03 15.03
CA ALA A 206 15.26 0.80 14.28
C ALA A 206 15.24 -0.42 15.21
N GLN A 207 16.20 -0.51 16.14
CA GLN A 207 16.24 -1.57 17.15
C GLN A 207 15.01 -1.57 18.06
N LYS A 208 14.60 -0.39 18.56
CA LYS A 208 13.42 -0.25 19.42
C LYS A 208 12.13 -0.59 18.69
N ASN A 209 11.97 -0.16 17.43
CA ASN A 209 10.84 -0.55 16.60
C ASN A 209 10.83 -2.07 16.36
N THR A 210 11.98 -2.70 16.09
CA THR A 210 12.09 -4.15 15.98
C THR A 210 11.67 -4.85 17.29
N GLU A 211 12.10 -4.34 18.45
CA GLU A 211 11.73 -4.88 19.76
C GLU A 211 10.22 -4.78 20.03
N LEU A 212 9.62 -3.61 19.74
CA LEU A 212 8.18 -3.38 19.86
C LEU A 212 7.36 -4.32 18.96
N ASN A 213 7.95 -4.80 17.87
CA ASN A 213 7.30 -5.69 16.91
C ASN A 213 7.74 -7.16 17.02
N LYS A 214 8.49 -7.54 18.05
CA LYS A 214 8.96 -8.91 18.25
C LYS A 214 7.82 -9.92 18.25
N MET A 215 8.10 -11.12 17.71
CA MET A 215 7.14 -12.21 17.67
C MET A 215 6.97 -12.84 19.05
N VAL A 216 5.77 -12.73 19.61
CA VAL A 216 5.37 -13.33 20.89
C VAL A 216 4.28 -14.38 20.68
N PRO A 217 4.13 -15.37 21.57
CA PRO A 217 3.00 -16.30 21.50
C PRO A 217 1.66 -15.56 21.47
N ASP A 218 0.77 -15.98 20.58
CA ASP A 218 -0.56 -15.40 20.47
C ASP A 218 -1.47 -15.93 21.60
N PRO A 219 -1.92 -15.09 22.54
CA PRO A 219 -2.80 -15.52 23.62
C PRO A 219 -4.16 -15.99 23.11
N GLU A 220 -4.60 -15.53 21.94
CA GLU A 220 -5.89 -15.89 21.34
C GLU A 220 -5.81 -17.15 20.47
N LYS A 221 -4.61 -17.50 19.98
CA LYS A 221 -4.37 -18.62 19.07
C LYS A 221 -3.20 -19.47 19.55
N PRO A 222 -3.44 -20.47 20.42
CA PRO A 222 -2.40 -21.36 20.91
C PRO A 222 -1.56 -21.98 19.79
N GLY A 223 -0.24 -21.94 19.93
CA GLY A 223 0.71 -22.45 18.93
C GLY A 223 1.03 -21.48 17.78
N LYS A 224 0.34 -20.33 17.69
CA LYS A 224 0.70 -19.26 16.75
C LYS A 224 1.49 -18.16 17.45
N LYS A 225 2.26 -17.41 16.66
CA LYS A 225 2.95 -16.19 17.11
C LYS A 225 2.27 -14.97 16.50
N ARG A 226 2.26 -13.87 17.22
CA ARG A 226 1.85 -12.54 16.74
C ARG A 226 2.92 -11.51 17.10
N SER A 227 3.01 -10.44 16.31
CA SER A 227 3.85 -9.29 16.66
C SER A 227 3.29 -8.60 17.91
N TRP A 228 4.18 -8.20 18.83
CA TRP A 228 3.79 -7.80 20.19
C TRP A 228 2.94 -6.53 20.27
N LYS A 229 3.49 -5.37 19.86
CA LYS A 229 2.76 -4.09 19.88
C LYS A 229 2.24 -3.67 18.52
N GLN A 230 2.82 -4.18 17.44
CA GLN A 230 2.45 -3.81 16.07
C GLN A 230 2.41 -2.29 15.89
N VAL A 231 3.50 -1.60 16.26
CA VAL A 231 3.60 -0.13 16.27
C VAL A 231 4.81 0.33 15.47
N ASN A 232 4.67 1.44 14.77
CA ASN A 232 5.70 2.10 14.00
C ASN A 232 5.93 3.49 14.57
N LEU A 233 6.98 3.64 15.38
CA LEU A 233 7.33 4.91 16.01
C LEU A 233 8.09 5.80 15.01
N ILE A 234 7.57 7.01 14.79
CA ILE A 234 8.12 8.01 13.86
C ILE A 234 8.31 9.33 14.60
N PHE A 235 9.45 9.96 14.41
CA PHE A 235 9.76 11.30 14.89
C PHE A 235 9.80 12.27 13.71
N VAL A 236 9.14 13.42 13.83
CA VAL A 236 9.11 14.43 12.76
C VAL A 236 9.46 15.80 13.33
N ASN A 237 10.68 16.27 13.02
CA ASN A 237 11.06 17.64 13.30
C ASN A 237 10.75 18.53 12.08
N VAL A 238 9.80 19.46 12.24
CA VAL A 238 9.43 20.43 11.20
C VAL A 238 10.32 21.69 11.18
N GLY A 239 11.31 21.77 12.07
CA GLY A 239 12.16 22.95 12.26
C GLY A 239 11.48 24.02 13.10
N ASP A 240 12.03 25.24 13.11
CA ASP A 240 11.53 26.39 13.89
C ASP A 240 10.24 26.95 13.27
N LYS A 241 9.11 26.32 13.58
CA LYS A 241 7.79 26.56 13.00
C LYS A 241 6.71 26.66 14.09
N PRO A 242 5.56 27.32 13.84
CA PRO A 242 4.47 27.39 14.81
C PRO A 242 3.78 26.03 15.00
N GLU A 243 3.04 25.89 16.10
CA GLU A 243 2.35 24.63 16.49
C GLU A 243 1.34 24.14 15.44
N ASP A 244 0.78 25.06 14.64
CA ASP A 244 -0.15 24.73 13.55
C ASP A 244 0.41 23.73 12.54
N TYR A 245 1.74 23.63 12.42
CA TYR A 245 2.39 22.60 11.60
C TYR A 245 2.14 21.18 12.12
N GLY A 246 1.94 20.98 13.41
CA GLY A 246 1.58 19.69 14.00
C GLY A 246 0.20 19.23 13.53
N PHE A 247 -0.80 20.11 13.60
CA PHE A 247 -2.15 19.84 13.09
C PHE A 247 -2.15 19.63 11.58
N ALA A 248 -1.42 20.49 10.85
CA ALA A 248 -1.30 20.39 9.40
C ALA A 248 -0.62 19.08 8.97
N LEU A 249 0.41 18.62 9.71
CA LEU A 249 1.05 17.34 9.47
C LEU A 249 0.09 16.18 9.72
N GLN A 250 -0.64 16.21 10.84
CA GLN A 250 -1.65 15.19 11.14
C GLN A 250 -2.68 15.10 10.00
N ASP A 251 -3.17 16.24 9.52
CA ASP A 251 -4.16 16.26 8.43
C ASP A 251 -3.58 15.85 7.07
N ALA A 252 -2.35 16.26 6.77
CA ALA A 252 -1.64 15.86 5.56
C ALA A 252 -1.38 14.34 5.53
N TRP A 253 -1.11 13.74 6.70
CA TRP A 253 -0.91 12.30 6.86
C TRP A 253 -2.20 11.58 7.25
N GLN A 254 -3.34 12.27 7.27
CA GLN A 254 -4.67 11.72 7.57
C GLN A 254 -4.70 10.92 8.89
N GLY A 255 -4.05 11.46 9.92
CA GLY A 255 -3.90 10.85 11.25
C GLY A 255 -2.79 9.81 11.36
N GLY A 256 -2.04 9.57 10.29
CA GLY A 256 -1.06 8.48 10.20
C GLY A 256 -1.73 7.13 9.88
N ASN A 257 -0.92 6.10 9.63
CA ASN A 257 -1.41 4.74 9.43
C ASN A 257 -1.85 4.09 10.74
N LYS A 258 -2.61 3.01 10.64
CA LYS A 258 -3.19 2.30 11.79
C LYS A 258 -2.21 1.90 12.90
N ASN A 259 -0.94 1.70 12.54
CA ASN A 259 0.12 1.29 13.46
C ASN A 259 1.10 2.43 13.79
N ASP A 260 0.91 3.64 13.25
CA ASP A 260 1.86 4.73 13.46
C ASP A 260 1.66 5.37 14.83
N PHE A 261 2.78 5.63 15.50
CA PHE A 261 2.87 6.56 16.61
C PHE A 261 3.80 7.69 16.19
N VAL A 262 3.24 8.83 15.81
CA VAL A 262 4.00 9.96 15.28
C VAL A 262 4.21 10.98 16.38
N VAL A 263 5.46 11.35 16.61
CA VAL A 263 5.85 12.45 17.49
C VAL A 263 6.31 13.60 16.61
N ALA A 264 5.38 14.51 16.29
CA ALA A 264 5.69 15.74 15.58
C ALA A 264 6.21 16.79 16.56
N PHE A 265 7.24 17.54 16.21
CA PHE A 265 7.76 18.60 17.07
C PHE A 265 8.47 19.68 16.26
N SER A 266 8.59 20.86 16.87
CA SER A 266 9.42 21.95 16.37
C SER A 266 10.63 22.10 17.25
N MET A 267 11.81 22.07 16.64
CA MET A 267 13.08 22.30 17.32
C MET A 267 13.92 23.34 16.57
N LYS A 268 14.45 24.30 17.33
CA LYS A 268 15.42 25.28 16.84
C LYS A 268 16.76 24.63 16.52
N LYS A 269 17.59 25.32 15.74
CA LYS A 269 18.94 24.83 15.37
C LYS A 269 19.85 24.58 16.58
N ASP A 270 19.59 25.27 17.68
CA ASP A 270 20.36 25.11 18.92
C ASP A 270 19.94 23.89 19.74
N GLY A 271 18.83 23.21 19.42
CA GLY A 271 18.29 22.07 20.17
C GLY A 271 17.08 22.41 21.04
N THR A 272 16.70 23.69 21.13
CA THR A 272 15.56 24.13 21.94
C THR A 272 14.24 23.67 21.31
N LEU A 273 13.40 22.99 22.10
CA LEU A 273 12.04 22.62 21.68
C LEU A 273 11.08 23.79 21.85
N ASN A 274 10.26 24.03 20.82
CA ASN A 274 9.19 25.02 20.88
C ASN A 274 7.85 24.37 21.27
N TRP A 275 7.53 23.23 20.66
CA TRP A 275 6.31 22.47 20.91
C TRP A 275 6.50 21.01 20.47
N VAL A 276 5.65 20.13 21.01
CA VAL A 276 5.59 18.71 20.70
C VAL A 276 4.11 18.33 20.56
N TYR A 277 3.78 17.59 19.50
CA TYR A 277 2.43 17.18 19.17
C TYR A 277 2.41 15.70 18.73
N PRO A 278 2.25 14.77 19.67
CA PRO A 278 2.15 13.35 19.35
C PRO A 278 0.73 13.00 18.86
N PHE A 279 0.64 12.26 17.77
CA PHE A 279 -0.63 11.73 17.26
C PHE A 279 -0.49 10.27 16.83
N SER A 280 -1.56 9.50 17.03
CA SER A 280 -1.60 8.06 16.77
C SER A 280 -3.03 7.54 16.91
N TRP A 281 -3.33 6.43 16.25
CA TRP A 281 -4.54 5.62 16.47
C TRP A 281 -4.36 4.66 17.67
N SER A 282 -3.98 5.22 18.82
CA SER A 282 -3.91 4.53 20.12
C SER A 282 -5.23 4.73 20.87
N GLU A 283 -5.69 3.72 21.60
CA GLU A 283 -6.82 3.86 22.53
C GLU A 283 -6.44 4.66 23.79
N VAL A 284 -5.15 4.77 24.06
CA VAL A 284 -4.60 5.39 25.28
C VAL A 284 -4.14 6.80 24.96
N GLU A 285 -5.05 7.78 25.10
CA GLU A 285 -4.77 9.20 24.83
C GLU A 285 -3.76 9.80 25.81
N ILE A 286 -3.75 9.35 27.07
CA ILE A 286 -2.82 9.85 28.10
C ILE A 286 -1.35 9.65 27.71
N LEU A 287 -1.04 8.61 26.93
CA LEU A 287 0.32 8.36 26.42
C LEU A 287 0.82 9.53 25.56
N LYS A 288 -0.05 10.15 24.75
CA LYS A 288 0.32 11.29 23.90
C LYS A 288 0.66 12.51 24.76
N ILE A 289 -0.12 12.73 25.82
CA ILE A 289 0.10 13.83 26.78
C ILE A 289 1.43 13.63 27.52
N GLU A 290 1.66 12.44 28.07
CA GLU A 290 2.88 12.15 28.82
C GLU A 290 4.15 12.26 27.95
N ILE A 291 4.12 11.80 26.70
CA ILE A 291 5.26 11.95 25.77
C ILE A 291 5.53 13.41 25.46
N ARG A 292 4.46 14.20 25.21
CA ARG A 292 4.59 15.65 25.00
C ARG A 292 5.24 16.30 26.21
N ASP A 293 4.70 16.06 27.40
CA ASP A 293 5.17 16.71 28.62
C ASP A 293 6.61 16.30 28.93
N PHE A 294 6.96 15.02 28.80
CA PHE A 294 8.33 14.52 28.94
C PHE A 294 9.32 15.23 28.01
N MET A 295 8.99 15.36 26.72
CA MET A 295 9.88 16.02 25.76
C MET A 295 9.99 17.52 26.05
N MET A 296 8.88 18.19 26.36
CA MET A 296 8.87 19.62 26.69
C MET A 296 9.68 19.93 27.97
N GLU A 297 9.75 18.99 28.92
CA GLU A 297 10.57 19.10 30.14
C GLU A 297 12.08 19.11 29.85
N GLN A 298 12.54 18.51 28.75
CA GLN A 298 13.97 18.45 28.41
C GLN A 298 14.54 19.84 28.04
N LYS A 299 13.68 20.78 27.61
CA LYS A 299 13.97 22.16 27.15
C LYS A 299 14.93 22.27 25.95
N ASP A 300 16.12 21.69 26.06
CA ASP A 300 17.19 21.72 25.05
C ASP A 300 17.73 20.30 24.83
N ILE A 301 17.55 19.78 23.63
CA ILE A 301 18.00 18.45 23.25
C ILE A 301 19.35 18.57 22.54
N LYS A 302 20.41 18.09 23.20
CA LYS A 302 21.76 17.95 22.60
C LYS A 302 22.04 16.56 22.06
N ASP A 303 21.34 15.55 22.58
CA ASP A 303 21.42 14.17 22.13
C ASP A 303 20.01 13.59 22.00
N PHE A 304 19.67 13.09 20.81
CA PHE A 304 18.34 12.58 20.53
C PHE A 304 18.19 11.09 20.88
N VAL A 305 19.29 10.37 21.14
CA VAL A 305 19.25 8.94 21.48
C VAL A 305 18.43 8.68 22.76
N PRO A 306 18.65 9.38 23.90
CA PRO A 306 17.86 9.13 25.12
C PRO A 306 16.37 9.44 24.95
N ILE A 307 16.02 10.38 24.06
CA ILE A 307 14.63 10.70 23.72
C ILE A 307 13.98 9.51 23.03
N VAL A 308 14.66 8.96 22.03
CA VAL A 308 14.19 7.76 21.31
C VAL A 308 13.98 6.60 22.27
N GLU A 309 14.95 6.32 23.14
CA GLU A 309 14.86 5.22 24.11
C GLU A 309 13.68 5.41 25.06
N LYS A 310 13.59 6.58 25.70
CA LYS A 310 12.56 6.83 26.72
C LYS A 310 11.15 6.83 26.13
N VAL A 311 10.95 7.45 24.97
CA VAL A 311 9.66 7.45 24.27
C VAL A 311 9.30 6.02 23.83
N SER A 312 10.27 5.24 23.33
CA SER A 312 10.04 3.84 22.97
C SER A 312 9.61 3.01 24.17
N ASP A 313 10.20 3.23 25.35
CA ASP A 313 9.84 2.51 26.57
C ASP A 313 8.42 2.91 27.06
N MET A 314 8.05 4.18 26.95
CA MET A 314 6.69 4.65 27.25
C MET A 314 5.64 4.03 26.30
N VAL A 315 5.97 3.92 25.02
CA VAL A 315 5.15 3.23 24.02
C VAL A 315 5.07 1.73 24.34
N ALA A 316 6.18 1.09 24.70
CA ALA A 316 6.21 -0.32 25.09
C ALA A 316 5.29 -0.60 26.30
N ASP A 317 5.24 0.30 27.27
CA ASP A 317 4.41 0.16 28.46
C ASP A 317 2.92 0.38 28.14
N LYS A 318 2.58 1.53 27.55
CA LYS A 318 1.19 2.03 27.54
C LYS A 318 0.46 1.90 26.21
N PHE A 319 1.16 1.72 25.09
CA PHE A 319 0.52 1.71 23.77
C PHE A 319 -0.46 0.54 23.66
N LYS A 320 -1.69 0.87 23.24
CA LYS A 320 -2.73 -0.07 22.83
C LYS A 320 -3.23 0.36 21.46
N ARG A 321 -2.98 -0.48 20.47
CA ARG A 321 -3.39 -0.24 19.10
C ARG A 321 -4.92 -0.29 18.99
N LYS A 322 -5.49 0.69 18.30
CA LYS A 322 -6.91 0.65 17.93
C LYS A 322 -7.11 -0.33 16.78
N GLU A 323 -8.11 -1.19 16.88
CA GLU A 323 -8.44 -2.11 15.80
C GLU A 323 -9.27 -1.41 14.73
N PHE A 324 -8.80 -1.46 13.49
CA PHE A 324 -9.48 -0.74 12.40
C PHE A 324 -10.79 -1.41 11.97
N ALA A 325 -11.00 -2.67 12.38
CA ALA A 325 -12.29 -3.35 12.27
C ALA A 325 -13.40 -2.60 13.03
N ASP A 326 -13.06 -1.85 14.09
CA ASP A 326 -14.03 -1.06 14.84
C ASP A 326 -14.66 0.05 14.00
N PHE A 327 -14.03 0.42 12.88
CA PHE A 327 -14.54 1.43 11.95
C PHE A 327 -15.34 0.83 10.79
N ASP A 328 -15.73 -0.44 10.86
CA ASP A 328 -16.49 -1.06 9.78
C ASP A 328 -17.86 -0.43 9.52
N TYR A 329 -18.38 0.32 10.51
CA TYR A 329 -19.61 1.11 10.40
C TYR A 329 -19.49 2.33 9.47
N LEU A 330 -18.27 2.75 9.09
CA LEU A 330 -18.08 3.89 8.20
C LEU A 330 -18.52 3.52 6.78
N HIS A 331 -19.57 4.21 6.31
CA HIS A 331 -20.03 4.13 4.93
C HIS A 331 -19.23 5.08 4.04
N ILE A 332 -18.60 4.54 3.00
CA ILE A 332 -17.81 5.33 2.06
C ILE A 332 -18.64 5.62 0.83
N GLU A 333 -18.89 6.90 0.60
CA GLU A 333 -19.59 7.36 -0.59
C GLU A 333 -18.67 7.29 -1.83
N PRO A 334 -19.21 6.93 -3.02
CA PRO A 334 -18.44 6.98 -4.27
C PRO A 334 -17.89 8.37 -4.56
N SER A 335 -16.69 8.47 -5.16
CA SER A 335 -16.14 9.77 -5.56
C SER A 335 -16.95 10.40 -6.69
N ASN A 336 -16.88 11.73 -6.81
CA ASN A 336 -17.42 12.44 -7.97
C ASN A 336 -16.83 11.91 -9.29
N GLY A 337 -15.55 11.53 -9.30
CA GLY A 337 -14.90 10.90 -10.46
C GLY A 337 -15.51 9.55 -10.81
N ALA A 338 -15.80 8.71 -9.82
CA ALA A 338 -16.50 7.44 -10.02
C ALA A 338 -17.93 7.66 -10.54
N LEU A 339 -18.67 8.62 -9.99
CA LEU A 339 -20.00 8.98 -10.48
C LEU A 339 -19.98 9.41 -11.95
N ILE A 340 -19.04 10.27 -12.35
CA ILE A 340 -18.85 10.69 -13.74
C ILE A 340 -18.50 9.48 -14.63
N THR A 341 -17.58 8.62 -14.18
CA THR A 341 -17.19 7.41 -14.91
C THR A 341 -18.37 6.46 -15.10
N ILE A 342 -19.23 6.29 -14.09
CA ILE A 342 -20.46 5.48 -14.19
C ILE A 342 -21.37 6.04 -15.28
N TRP A 343 -21.59 7.37 -15.32
CA TRP A 343 -22.38 8.01 -16.36
C TRP A 343 -21.80 7.75 -17.75
N VAL A 344 -20.51 8.01 -17.95
CA VAL A 344 -19.84 7.83 -19.24
C VAL A 344 -19.91 6.37 -19.70
N MET A 345 -19.60 5.43 -18.82
CA MET A 345 -19.61 3.99 -19.16
C MET A 345 -21.02 3.49 -19.50
N ASN A 346 -22.05 3.91 -18.77
CA ASN A 346 -23.42 3.51 -19.09
C ASN A 346 -23.90 4.12 -20.42
N ILE A 347 -23.51 5.35 -20.75
CA ILE A 347 -23.81 5.96 -22.05
C ILE A 347 -23.12 5.18 -23.18
N LEU A 348 -21.86 4.81 -23.01
CA LEU A 348 -21.11 4.02 -24.01
C LEU A 348 -21.74 2.64 -24.24
N ILE A 349 -22.09 1.92 -23.16
CA ILE A 349 -22.76 0.61 -23.25
C ILE A 349 -24.10 0.75 -24.00
N GLY A 350 -24.89 1.79 -23.67
CA GLY A 350 -26.14 2.08 -24.37
C GLY A 350 -25.94 2.40 -25.85
N ALA A 351 -24.95 3.24 -26.18
CA ALA A 351 -24.63 3.62 -27.56
C ALA A 351 -24.18 2.41 -28.40
N ILE A 352 -23.35 1.53 -27.83
CA ILE A 352 -22.94 0.27 -28.46
C ILE A 352 -24.17 -0.63 -28.68
N GLY A 353 -25.04 -0.75 -27.69
CA GLY A 353 -26.31 -1.49 -27.82
C GLY A 353 -27.16 -0.99 -28.98
N VAL A 354 -27.36 0.34 -29.07
CA VAL A 354 -28.12 0.98 -30.15
C VAL A 354 -27.47 0.71 -31.51
N TRP A 355 -26.15 0.84 -31.61
CA TRP A 355 -25.41 0.55 -32.84
C TRP A 355 -25.60 -0.89 -33.32
N PHE A 356 -25.49 -1.88 -32.42
CA PHE A 356 -25.76 -3.29 -32.75
C PHE A 356 -27.21 -3.51 -33.21
N SER A 357 -28.16 -2.78 -32.67
CA SER A 357 -29.57 -2.86 -33.07
C SER A 357 -29.86 -2.25 -34.42
N VAL A 358 -29.23 -1.13 -34.75
CA VAL A 358 -29.30 -0.54 -36.11
C VAL A 358 -28.60 -1.44 -37.14
N ALA A 359 -27.40 -1.96 -36.83
CA ALA A 359 -26.65 -2.84 -37.71
C ALA A 359 -27.43 -4.14 -38.02
N TYR A 360 -27.97 -4.79 -36.99
CA TYR A 360 -28.77 -6.01 -37.17
C TYR A 360 -30.03 -5.76 -38.02
N ARG A 361 -30.69 -4.62 -37.82
CA ARG A 361 -31.84 -4.23 -38.65
C ARG A 361 -31.44 -4.08 -40.12
N HIS A 362 -30.33 -3.40 -40.41
CA HIS A 362 -29.87 -3.19 -41.78
C HIS A 362 -29.56 -4.52 -42.50
N GLU A 363 -28.91 -5.45 -41.80
CA GLU A 363 -28.65 -6.80 -42.32
C GLU A 363 -29.95 -7.59 -42.59
N SER A 364 -30.90 -7.54 -41.65
CA SER A 364 -32.20 -8.19 -41.83
C SER A 364 -33.01 -7.63 -43.00
N TYR A 365 -32.88 -6.33 -43.30
CA TYR A 365 -33.54 -5.68 -44.43
C TYR A 365 -32.90 -6.07 -45.76
N ASN A 366 -31.56 -6.10 -45.84
CA ASN A 366 -30.83 -6.52 -47.03
C ASN A 366 -31.11 -7.98 -47.39
N ASN A 367 -31.15 -8.88 -46.41
CA ASN A 367 -31.47 -10.29 -46.63
C ASN A 367 -32.90 -10.51 -47.14
N ARG A 368 -33.85 -9.60 -46.87
CA ARG A 368 -35.22 -9.68 -47.41
C ARG A 368 -35.36 -9.15 -48.83
N ARG A 369 -34.40 -8.37 -49.34
CA ARG A 369 -34.38 -7.87 -50.73
C ARG A 369 -33.68 -8.80 -51.71
N SER A 370 -32.89 -9.76 -51.21
CA SER A 370 -32.16 -10.75 -52.01
C SER A 370 -32.94 -12.05 -52.28
N PHE A 371 -34.18 -12.14 -51.78
CA PHE A 371 -35.21 -13.10 -52.19
C PHE A 371 -36.27 -12.35 -53.01
#